data_AF-A0A4Y1VJ93-F1
#
_entry.id   AF-A0A4Y1VJ93-F1
#
_cell.length_a   1.000
_cell.length_b   1.000
_cell.length_c   1.000
_cell.angle_alpha   90.00
_cell.angle_beta   90.00
_cell.angle_gamma   90.00
#
_symmetry.space_group_name_H-M   'P 1'
#
loop_
_entity.id
_entity.type
_entity.pdbx_description
1 polymer ?
#
loop_
_entity_poly.entity_id
_entity_poly.type
_entity_poly.pdbx_seq_one_letter_code
_entity_poly.pdbx_strand_id
1 'polypeptide(L)'
;MDAIVYAYIKSRMNYKTSIVDNITEKEISEKLGISLSTVKRSVARLKNNKNLIDKVISNNVIAEGSYKTYNKYHVAKCNENFFYIYNSFFNDDMNIAKASERINVKNFLLKIKAICKKETNKYISESPYLDGLNKTELSKKLGIDTKTLNKYLEMAVNAGQIKYITNGLLILNKSIIPDFKEADSDTRIYHIIYDWCIDNGVVPPDRNDEITVMEDGSVRRRNRLLAKLACKLVYMKDEEIRSLLTNRITSEEITLEYIAKVLNINNKKKEDIQYSVMLD
;
A
#
# COMPACT_ATOMS: atom_id res chain seq x y z
N MET A 1 9.17 7.73 10.57
CA MET A 1 8.47 7.06 11.68
C MET A 1 7.03 7.54 11.85
N ASP A 2 6.73 8.80 11.56
CA ASP A 2 5.36 9.34 11.75
C ASP A 2 4.30 8.54 11.00
N ALA A 3 4.59 8.09 9.77
CA ALA A 3 3.65 7.31 8.97
C ALA A 3 3.27 5.98 9.64
N ILE A 4 4.24 5.19 10.12
CA ILE A 4 3.95 3.91 10.78
C ILE A 4 3.30 4.08 12.16
N VAL A 5 3.68 5.12 12.90
CA VAL A 5 3.06 5.46 14.19
C VAL A 5 1.60 5.87 13.99
N TYR A 6 1.33 6.73 13.01
CA TYR A 6 -0.04 7.13 12.67
C TYR A 6 -0.87 5.95 12.18
N ALA A 7 -0.32 5.12 11.29
CA ALA A 7 -1.00 3.92 10.80
C ALA A 7 -1.38 2.98 11.95
N TYR A 8 -0.49 2.78 12.93
CA TYR A 8 -0.79 1.98 14.12
C TYR A 8 -1.85 2.63 15.01
N ILE A 9 -1.78 3.94 15.27
CA ILE A 9 -2.85 4.64 16.02
C ILE A 9 -4.20 4.45 15.31
N LYS A 10 -4.24 4.64 13.99
CA LYS A 10 -5.46 4.52 13.17
C LYS A 10 -5.99 3.08 13.13
N SER A 11 -5.14 2.05 13.20
CA SER A 11 -5.59 0.66 13.24
C SER A 11 -6.33 0.29 14.54
N ARG A 12 -6.21 1.11 15.58
CA ARG A 12 -6.92 0.97 16.86
C ARG A 12 -8.22 1.79 16.91
N MET A 13 -8.58 2.47 15.81
CA MET A 13 -9.74 3.34 15.74
C MET A 13 -11.05 2.56 15.73
N ASN A 14 -12.04 3.04 16.48
CA ASN A 14 -13.42 2.60 16.31
C ASN A 14 -14.01 3.26 15.06
N TYR A 15 -14.34 2.44 14.05
CA TYR A 15 -14.85 2.93 12.76
C TYR A 15 -16.18 3.69 12.85
N LYS A 16 -17.01 3.44 13.87
CA LYS A 16 -18.30 4.14 14.04
C LYS A 16 -18.12 5.54 14.60
N THR A 17 -17.13 5.74 15.46
CA THR A 17 -16.92 7.01 16.18
C THR A 17 -15.73 7.81 15.67
N SER A 18 -14.86 7.21 14.85
CA SER A 18 -13.57 7.76 14.44
C SER A 18 -12.66 8.14 15.62
N ILE A 19 -12.84 7.45 16.76
CA ILE A 19 -12.07 7.69 17.98
C ILE A 19 -11.17 6.48 18.25
N VAL A 20 -9.92 6.78 18.58
CA VAL A 20 -8.97 5.83 19.19
C VAL A 20 -8.94 6.13 20.68
N ASP A 21 -9.25 5.14 21.52
CA ASP A 21 -9.27 5.30 22.97
C ASP A 21 -8.20 4.43 23.64
N ASN A 22 -7.74 4.85 24.82
CA ASN A 22 -6.87 4.08 25.71
C ASN A 22 -5.52 3.59 25.13
N ILE A 23 -5.00 4.24 24.09
CA ILE A 23 -3.68 3.90 23.54
C ILE A 23 -2.57 4.75 24.19
N THR A 24 -1.48 4.09 24.61
CA THR A 24 -0.33 4.76 25.25
C THR A 24 0.88 4.78 24.32
N GLU A 25 1.76 5.76 24.48
CA GLU A 25 3.03 5.82 23.73
C GLU A 25 3.93 4.60 24.02
N LYS A 26 3.83 4.03 25.24
CA LYS A 26 4.54 2.80 25.63
C LYS A 26 4.03 1.60 24.83
N GLU A 27 2.71 1.43 24.73
CA GLU A 27 2.11 0.38 23.92
C GLU A 27 2.56 0.48 22.44
N ILE A 28 2.52 1.69 21.86
CA ILE A 28 2.95 1.92 20.47
C ILE A 28 4.43 1.54 20.31
N SER A 29 5.27 1.93 21.27
CA SER A 29 6.71 1.63 21.31
C SER A 29 6.98 0.13 21.31
N GLU A 30 6.30 -0.62 22.20
CA GLU A 30 6.42 -2.07 22.34
C GLU A 30 5.90 -2.79 21.09
N LYS A 31 4.72 -2.41 20.60
CA LYS A 31 4.07 -3.08 19.45
C LYS A 31 4.81 -2.86 18.14
N LEU A 32 5.42 -1.70 17.95
CA LEU A 32 6.18 -1.40 16.74
C LEU A 32 7.68 -1.70 16.87
N GLY A 33 8.18 -2.01 18.07
CA GLY A 33 9.61 -2.18 18.32
C GLY A 33 10.43 -0.89 18.07
N ILE A 34 9.83 0.27 18.35
CA ILE A 34 10.44 1.60 18.17
C ILE A 34 10.76 2.16 19.56
N SER A 35 11.86 2.88 19.72
CA SER A 35 12.16 3.55 21.00
C SER A 35 11.05 4.50 21.44
N LEU A 36 10.74 4.51 22.73
CA LEU A 36 9.71 5.37 23.33
C LEU A 36 9.95 6.86 23.02
N SER A 37 11.21 7.31 23.02
CA SER A 37 11.57 8.68 22.66
C SER A 37 11.21 9.05 21.22
N THR A 38 11.33 8.11 20.29
CA THR A 38 10.93 8.32 18.89
C THR A 38 9.41 8.35 18.77
N VAL A 39 8.70 7.45 19.45
CA VAL A 39 7.22 7.47 19.50
C VAL A 39 6.72 8.81 20.05
N LYS A 40 7.25 9.28 21.19
CA LYS A 40 6.94 10.59 21.78
C LYS A 40 7.07 11.73 20.79
N ARG A 41 8.19 11.80 20.07
CA ARG A 41 8.42 12.83 19.03
C ARG A 41 7.42 12.72 17.89
N SER A 42 7.13 11.51 17.42
CA SER A 42 6.13 11.28 16.36
C SER A 42 4.73 11.68 16.81
N VAL A 43 4.31 11.25 18.00
CA VAL A 43 2.99 11.60 18.57
C VAL A 43 2.87 13.11 18.76
N ALA A 44 3.90 13.80 19.24
CA ALA A 44 3.90 15.26 19.37
C ALA A 44 3.68 15.96 18.02
N ARG A 45 4.36 15.51 16.94
CA ARG A 45 4.13 16.07 15.59
C ARG A 45 2.74 15.74 15.05
N LEU A 46 2.25 14.52 15.28
CA LEU A 46 0.92 14.08 14.83
C LEU A 46 -0.21 14.85 15.53
N LYS A 47 -0.08 15.14 16.84
CA LYS A 47 -1.00 15.99 17.62
C LYS A 47 -1.21 17.37 16.99
N ASN A 48 -0.16 17.91 16.37
CA ASN A 48 -0.18 19.21 15.73
C ASN A 48 -0.65 19.16 14.26
N ASN A 49 -0.81 17.97 13.67
CA ASN A 49 -1.25 17.81 12.29
C ASN A 49 -2.77 17.61 12.22
N LYS A 50 -3.50 18.72 12.07
CA LYS A 50 -4.97 18.75 12.00
C LYS A 50 -5.57 18.01 10.80
N ASN A 51 -4.78 17.76 9.76
CA ASN A 51 -5.23 16.98 8.60
C ASN A 51 -5.32 15.48 8.92
N LEU A 52 -4.64 15.02 9.97
CA LEU A 52 -4.63 13.61 10.39
C LEU A 52 -5.37 13.41 11.72
N ILE A 53 -5.20 14.34 12.66
CA ILE A 53 -5.76 14.26 14.01
C ILE A 53 -6.44 15.58 14.34
N ASP A 54 -7.76 15.55 14.40
CA ASP A 54 -8.60 16.72 14.70
C ASP A 54 -8.35 17.20 16.15
N LYS A 55 -8.42 16.26 17.10
CA LYS A 55 -8.29 16.54 18.53
C LYS A 55 -7.61 15.39 19.26
N VAL A 56 -6.84 15.73 20.29
CA VAL A 56 -6.35 14.74 21.27
C VAL A 56 -6.74 15.17 22.67
N ILE A 57 -7.36 14.26 23.41
CA ILE A 57 -7.65 14.41 24.84
C ILE A 57 -6.66 13.53 25.58
N SER A 58 -5.85 14.12 26.46
CA SER A 58 -4.85 13.38 27.23
C SER A 58 -5.31 13.23 28.67
N ASN A 59 -5.45 11.99 29.14
CA ASN A 59 -5.80 11.68 30.52
C ASN A 59 -4.58 11.07 31.21
N ASN A 60 -4.12 11.72 32.29
CA ASN A 60 -3.05 11.19 33.12
C ASN A 60 -3.66 10.42 34.28
N VAL A 61 -3.28 9.15 34.42
CA VAL A 61 -3.73 8.27 35.51
C VAL A 61 -2.51 7.75 36.25
N ILE A 62 -2.57 7.72 37.58
CA ILE A 62 -1.56 7.05 38.40
C ILE A 62 -1.98 5.58 38.49
N ALA A 63 -1.18 4.69 37.93
CA ALA A 63 -1.41 3.25 38.01
C ALA A 63 -0.08 2.55 38.30
N GLU A 64 -0.08 1.65 39.29
CA GLU A 64 1.09 0.86 39.69
C GLU A 64 2.31 1.74 40.03
N GLY A 65 2.09 2.88 40.70
CA GLY A 65 3.16 3.80 41.09
C GLY A 65 3.79 4.59 39.93
N SER A 66 3.23 4.53 38.72
CA SER A 66 3.72 5.26 37.54
C SER A 66 2.64 6.11 36.88
N TYR A 67 3.04 7.24 36.30
CA TYR A 67 2.15 8.06 35.46
C TYR A 67 1.93 7.37 34.11
N LYS A 68 0.68 7.02 33.80
CA LYS A 68 0.25 6.55 32.49
C LYS A 68 -0.56 7.68 31.81
N THR A 69 -0.08 8.14 30.66
CA THR A 69 -0.82 9.08 29.81
C THR A 69 -1.59 8.30 28.74
N TYR A 70 -2.90 8.25 28.89
CA TYR A 70 -3.80 7.71 27.88
C TYR A 70 -4.19 8.84 26.93
N ASN A 71 -3.94 8.64 25.64
CA ASN A 71 -4.36 9.58 24.62
C ASN A 71 -5.64 9.05 23.96
N LYS A 72 -6.68 9.87 23.95
CA LYS A 72 -7.87 9.70 23.15
C LYS A 72 -7.73 10.56 21.89
N TYR A 73 -7.56 9.92 20.74
CA TYR A 73 -7.39 10.59 19.45
C TYR A 73 -8.71 10.64 18.71
N HIS A 74 -9.11 11.83 18.29
CA HIS A 74 -10.17 12.06 17.33
C HIS A 74 -9.51 12.17 15.96
N VAL A 75 -9.66 11.14 15.14
CA VAL A 75 -9.04 11.08 13.81
C VAL A 75 -9.83 11.99 12.88
N ALA A 76 -9.11 12.79 12.08
CA ALA A 76 -9.75 13.68 11.11
C ALA A 76 -10.56 12.86 10.09
N LYS A 77 -11.77 13.34 9.76
CA LYS A 77 -12.53 12.76 8.63
C LYS A 77 -11.75 13.02 7.35
N CYS A 78 -11.63 11.99 6.52
CA CYS A 78 -10.83 12.01 5.31
C CYS A 78 -11.66 11.33 4.22
N ASN A 79 -12.23 12.16 3.34
CA ASN A 79 -13.10 11.68 2.25
C ASN A 79 -12.28 11.38 0.97
N GLU A 80 -11.05 11.88 0.90
CA GLU A 80 -10.13 11.71 -0.24
C GLU A 80 -8.69 11.47 0.23
N ASN A 81 -7.86 10.86 -0.62
CA ASN A 81 -6.40 10.74 -0.42
C ASN A 81 -5.99 9.88 0.80
N PHE A 82 -6.68 8.77 1.01
CA PHE A 82 -6.28 7.71 1.92
C PHE A 82 -6.04 6.41 1.17
N PHE A 83 -5.41 5.45 1.84
CA PHE A 83 -5.25 4.09 1.36
C PHE A 83 -5.49 3.10 2.50
N TYR A 84 -5.78 1.85 2.13
CA TYR A 84 -6.04 0.80 3.10
C TYR A 84 -4.81 -0.10 3.29
N ILE A 85 -4.65 -0.56 4.53
CA ILE A 85 -3.69 -1.60 4.88
C ILE A 85 -4.39 -2.64 5.76
N TYR A 86 -4.00 -3.90 5.62
CA TYR A 86 -4.40 -4.96 6.53
C TYR A 86 -3.61 -4.89 7.83
N ASN A 87 -4.22 -5.27 8.95
CA ASN A 87 -3.53 -5.32 10.25
C ASN A 87 -2.36 -6.32 10.27
N SER A 88 -2.37 -7.32 9.37
CA SER A 88 -1.23 -8.20 9.13
C SER A 88 0.06 -7.43 8.82
N PHE A 89 -0.04 -6.24 8.21
CA PHE A 89 1.10 -5.37 7.91
C PHE A 89 1.97 -5.08 9.14
N PHE A 90 1.38 -4.93 10.32
CA PHE A 90 2.14 -4.63 11.54
C PHE A 90 2.96 -5.82 12.04
N ASN A 91 2.49 -7.04 11.78
CA ASN A 91 3.12 -8.28 12.23
C ASN A 91 3.97 -8.97 11.16
N ASP A 92 3.85 -8.57 9.90
CA ASP A 92 4.61 -9.07 8.77
C ASP A 92 6.13 -8.96 9.00
N ASP A 93 6.87 -10.06 8.85
CA ASP A 93 8.33 -10.06 9.00
C ASP A 93 9.04 -9.46 7.77
N MET A 94 8.32 -9.24 6.67
CA MET A 94 8.82 -8.70 5.41
C MET A 94 10.02 -9.47 4.84
N ASN A 95 10.25 -10.73 5.20
CA ASN A 95 11.49 -11.44 4.88
C ASN A 95 12.77 -10.70 5.32
N ILE A 96 12.71 -9.92 6.41
CA ILE A 96 13.85 -9.16 6.95
C ILE A 96 14.10 -9.62 8.38
N ALA A 97 15.29 -10.17 8.65
CA ALA A 97 15.63 -10.76 9.94
C ALA A 97 15.68 -9.74 11.10
N LYS A 98 16.18 -8.53 10.84
CA LYS A 98 16.39 -7.51 11.88
C LYS A 98 15.15 -6.65 12.09
N ALA A 99 14.63 -6.62 13.32
CA ALA A 99 13.40 -5.89 13.66
C ALA A 99 13.45 -4.39 13.35
N SER A 100 14.59 -3.74 13.64
CA SER A 100 14.77 -2.31 13.35
C SER A 100 14.74 -2.00 11.85
N GLU A 101 15.13 -2.97 11.02
CA GLU A 101 15.12 -2.83 9.56
C GLU A 101 13.72 -3.07 9.00
N ARG A 102 12.99 -4.07 9.52
CA ARG A 102 11.57 -4.28 9.23
C ARG A 102 10.77 -3.01 9.42
N ILE A 103 10.90 -2.37 10.58
CA ILE A 103 10.09 -1.18 10.89
C ILE A 103 10.45 0.03 10.00
N ASN A 104 11.72 0.15 9.59
CA ASN A 104 12.14 1.17 8.65
C ASN A 104 11.54 0.94 7.26
N VAL A 105 11.55 -0.30 6.77
CA VAL A 105 10.94 -0.68 5.49
C VAL A 105 9.42 -0.51 5.54
N LYS A 106 8.73 -0.93 6.62
CA LYS A 106 7.30 -0.64 6.83
C LYS A 106 6.98 0.85 6.70
N ASN A 107 7.71 1.67 7.44
CA ASN A 107 7.52 3.12 7.37
C ASN A 107 7.83 3.68 5.98
N PHE A 108 8.81 3.12 5.27
CA PHE A 108 9.18 3.52 3.92
C PHE A 108 8.09 3.18 2.90
N LEU A 109 7.55 1.95 2.93
CA LEU A 109 6.47 1.51 2.05
C LEU A 109 5.20 2.36 2.23
N LEU A 110 4.83 2.71 3.47
CA LEU A 110 3.70 3.60 3.73
C LEU A 110 3.90 5.00 3.12
N LYS A 111 5.13 5.53 3.18
CA LYS A 111 5.45 6.83 2.55
C LYS A 111 5.40 6.75 1.03
N ILE A 112 5.92 5.68 0.43
CA ILE A 112 5.80 5.44 -1.02
C ILE A 112 4.33 5.35 -1.42
N LYS A 113 3.53 4.56 -0.68
CA LYS A 113 2.11 4.38 -0.99
C LYS A 113 1.35 5.71 -1.05
N ALA A 114 1.69 6.65 -0.17
CA ALA A 114 1.07 7.97 -0.13
C ALA A 114 1.31 8.82 -1.40
N ILE A 115 2.33 8.48 -2.20
CA ILE A 115 2.66 9.18 -3.46
C ILE A 115 2.47 8.29 -4.70
N CYS A 116 1.91 7.09 -4.54
CA CYS A 116 1.56 6.24 -5.67
C CYS A 116 0.46 6.88 -6.52
N LYS A 117 0.39 6.49 -7.79
CA LYS A 117 -0.76 6.76 -8.64
C LYS A 117 -2.01 6.26 -7.92
N LYS A 118 -3.06 7.11 -7.89
CA LYS A 118 -4.35 6.80 -7.24
C LYS A 118 -4.82 5.40 -7.65
N GLU A 119 -5.31 4.66 -6.66
CA GLU A 119 -5.88 3.31 -6.84
C GLU A 119 -4.88 2.28 -7.39
N THR A 120 -3.60 2.48 -7.10
CA THR A 120 -2.55 1.52 -7.42
C THR A 120 -1.50 1.48 -6.31
N ASN A 121 -0.63 0.47 -6.36
CA ASN A 121 0.63 0.43 -5.61
C ASN A 121 1.84 0.87 -6.46
N LYS A 122 1.61 1.61 -7.55
CA LYS A 122 2.64 2.05 -8.49
C LYS A 122 3.03 3.49 -8.20
N TYR A 123 4.32 3.72 -7.98
CA TYR A 123 4.88 5.06 -8.07
C TYR A 123 5.55 5.19 -9.44
N ILE A 124 5.17 6.24 -10.19
CA ILE A 124 5.74 6.57 -11.50
C ILE A 124 6.39 7.94 -11.35
N SER A 125 7.66 8.05 -11.76
CA SER A 125 8.38 9.30 -11.78
C SER A 125 7.77 10.25 -12.80
N GLU A 126 7.62 11.51 -12.40
CA GLU A 126 7.16 12.60 -13.27
C GLU A 126 8.24 12.95 -14.31
N SER A 127 9.51 12.78 -13.95
CA SER A 127 10.65 12.95 -14.86
C SER A 127 11.55 11.72 -14.82
N PRO A 128 11.19 10.63 -15.52
CA PRO A 128 11.94 9.38 -15.50
C PRO A 128 13.41 9.57 -15.88
N TYR A 129 14.29 8.78 -15.27
CA TYR A 129 15.71 8.76 -15.63
C TYR A 129 16.01 7.48 -16.40
N LEU A 130 16.35 7.60 -17.68
CA LEU A 130 16.61 6.45 -18.58
C LEU A 130 15.47 5.41 -18.53
N ASP A 131 14.23 5.86 -18.66
CA ASP A 131 13.01 5.04 -18.54
C ASP A 131 12.86 4.30 -17.20
N GLY A 132 13.60 4.75 -16.18
CA GLY A 132 13.64 4.19 -14.83
C GLY A 132 13.20 5.18 -13.76
N LEU A 133 13.30 4.72 -12.51
CA LEU A 133 12.97 5.50 -11.33
C LEU A 133 13.90 6.73 -11.19
N ASN A 134 13.32 7.92 -11.14
CA ASN A 134 14.03 9.10 -10.70
C ASN A 134 14.15 9.14 -9.16
N LYS A 135 15.28 8.64 -8.66
CA LYS A 135 15.55 8.59 -7.21
C LYS A 135 15.63 9.97 -6.58
N THR A 136 16.12 10.98 -7.30
CA THR A 136 16.21 12.35 -6.77
C THR A 136 14.82 12.95 -6.55
N GLU A 137 13.92 12.77 -7.51
CA GLU A 137 12.51 13.14 -7.40
C GLU A 137 11.86 12.42 -6.21
N LEU A 138 12.03 11.10 -6.13
CA LEU A 138 11.47 10.29 -5.05
C LEU A 138 11.99 10.74 -3.67
N SER A 139 13.29 11.00 -3.55
CA SER A 139 13.92 11.48 -2.30
C SER A 139 13.27 12.77 -1.81
N LYS A 140 13.05 13.72 -2.72
CA LYS A 140 12.39 15.01 -2.44
C LYS A 140 10.94 14.79 -2.01
N LYS A 141 10.16 14.00 -2.75
CA LYS A 141 8.75 13.72 -2.42
C LYS A 141 8.59 13.01 -1.07
N LEU A 142 9.52 12.13 -0.70
CA LEU A 142 9.49 11.40 0.58
C LEU A 142 10.08 12.19 1.76
N GLY A 143 10.77 13.30 1.49
CA GLY A 143 11.50 14.10 2.48
C GLY A 143 12.58 13.28 3.19
N ILE A 144 13.36 12.51 2.45
CA ILE A 144 14.50 11.73 2.96
C ILE A 144 15.75 12.03 2.14
N ASP A 145 16.93 11.84 2.72
CA ASP A 145 18.19 12.01 1.99
C ASP A 145 18.45 10.82 1.04
N THR A 146 19.23 11.07 -0.01
CA THR A 146 19.51 10.09 -1.07
C THR A 146 20.20 8.83 -0.56
N LYS A 147 21.07 8.94 0.45
CA LYS A 147 21.79 7.78 1.03
C LYS A 147 20.81 6.86 1.75
N THR A 148 19.94 7.43 2.57
CA THR A 148 18.86 6.70 3.26
C THR A 148 17.87 6.10 2.26
N LEU A 149 17.48 6.86 1.22
CA LEU A 149 16.62 6.35 0.15
C LEU A 149 17.22 5.10 -0.50
N ASN A 150 18.47 5.18 -0.95
CA ASN A 150 19.14 4.06 -1.62
C ASN A 150 19.19 2.82 -0.73
N LYS A 151 19.55 3.00 0.55
CA LYS A 151 19.54 1.90 1.53
C LYS A 151 18.18 1.24 1.65
N TYR A 152 17.10 2.02 1.79
CA TYR A 152 15.76 1.46 1.94
C TYR A 152 15.22 0.83 0.66
N LEU A 153 15.55 1.37 -0.50
CA LEU A 153 15.25 0.75 -1.79
C LEU A 153 15.93 -0.62 -1.92
N GLU A 154 17.23 -0.70 -1.65
CA GLU A 154 17.99 -1.95 -1.70
C GLU A 154 17.41 -3.01 -0.76
N MET A 155 17.17 -2.64 0.50
CA MET A 155 16.56 -3.55 1.47
C MET A 155 15.17 -4.03 1.04
N ALA A 156 14.32 -3.12 0.55
CA ALA A 156 12.96 -3.47 0.13
C ALA A 156 12.93 -4.34 -1.13
N VAL A 157 13.87 -4.13 -2.06
CA VAL A 157 14.04 -4.99 -3.25
C VAL A 157 14.50 -6.38 -2.84
N ASN A 158 15.57 -6.49 -2.04
CA ASN A 158 16.12 -7.77 -1.59
C ASN A 158 15.10 -8.58 -0.77
N ALA A 159 14.24 -7.89 -0.03
CA ALA A 159 13.16 -8.46 0.76
C ALA A 159 11.90 -8.81 -0.04
N GLY A 160 11.87 -8.55 -1.36
CA GLY A 160 10.71 -8.79 -2.22
C GLY A 160 9.51 -7.89 -1.92
N GLN A 161 9.72 -6.75 -1.27
CA GLN A 161 8.65 -5.82 -0.87
C GLN A 161 8.33 -4.80 -1.96
N ILE A 162 9.28 -4.53 -2.86
CA ILE A 162 9.09 -3.69 -4.05
C ILE A 162 9.79 -4.32 -5.25
N LYS A 163 9.39 -3.92 -6.46
CA LYS A 163 10.18 -4.12 -7.69
C LYS A 163 10.24 -2.85 -8.50
N TYR A 164 11.32 -2.66 -9.24
CA TYR A 164 11.39 -1.60 -10.26
C TYR A 164 10.50 -1.97 -11.44
N ILE A 165 9.86 -0.95 -12.02
CA ILE A 165 9.06 -1.04 -13.23
C ILE A 165 9.48 0.11 -14.15
N THR A 166 9.02 0.09 -15.40
CA THR A 166 9.22 1.21 -16.33
C THR A 166 8.79 2.51 -15.67
N ASN A 167 9.68 3.50 -15.68
CA ASN A 167 9.50 4.83 -15.12
C ASN A 167 9.27 4.88 -13.60
N GLY A 168 9.49 3.81 -12.85
CA GLY A 168 9.14 3.84 -11.43
C GLY A 168 9.35 2.55 -10.63
N LEU A 169 8.47 2.32 -9.66
CA LEU A 169 8.47 1.13 -8.80
C LEU A 169 7.04 0.69 -8.45
N LEU A 170 6.91 -0.58 -8.06
CA LEU A 170 5.68 -1.22 -7.60
C LEU A 170 5.88 -1.78 -6.19
N ILE A 171 4.96 -1.50 -5.26
CA ILE A 171 4.90 -2.18 -3.96
C ILE A 171 4.25 -3.56 -4.13
N LEU A 172 4.92 -4.59 -3.63
CA LEU A 172 4.50 -5.99 -3.70
C LEU A 172 3.86 -6.50 -2.42
N ASN A 173 3.98 -5.77 -1.30
CA ASN A 173 3.42 -6.18 -0.02
C ASN A 173 1.89 -6.24 -0.09
N LYS A 174 1.32 -7.45 -0.05
CA LYS A 174 -0.13 -7.71 -0.13
C LYS A 174 -0.94 -7.14 1.04
N SER A 175 -0.28 -6.77 2.14
CA SER A 175 -0.95 -6.09 3.23
C SER A 175 -1.23 -4.60 2.91
N ILE A 176 -0.67 -4.04 1.83
CA ILE A 176 -0.98 -2.70 1.33
C ILE A 176 -1.93 -2.82 0.13
N ILE A 177 -3.18 -2.40 0.32
CA ILE A 177 -4.23 -2.55 -0.70
C ILE A 177 -4.02 -1.49 -1.79
N PRO A 178 -4.09 -1.85 -3.09
CA PRO A 178 -3.86 -0.93 -4.20
C PRO A 178 -4.84 0.25 -4.23
N ASP A 179 -6.10 0.02 -3.90
CA ASP A 179 -7.20 0.96 -4.10
C ASP A 179 -8.09 1.08 -2.86
N PHE A 180 -9.29 0.48 -2.88
CA PHE A 180 -10.27 0.52 -1.82
C PHE A 180 -10.83 -0.88 -1.57
N LYS A 181 -11.46 -1.03 -0.40
CA LYS A 181 -12.13 -2.26 -0.02
C LYS A 181 -13.64 -2.02 -0.06
N GLU A 182 -14.28 -2.54 -1.08
CA GLU A 182 -15.74 -2.58 -1.20
C GLU A 182 -16.15 -4.00 -1.55
N ALA A 183 -17.31 -4.42 -1.04
CA ALA A 183 -17.82 -5.78 -1.23
C ALA A 183 -18.57 -5.92 -2.58
N ASP A 184 -18.07 -5.26 -3.62
CA ASP A 184 -18.61 -5.32 -4.96
C ASP A 184 -17.80 -6.27 -5.87
N SER A 185 -18.46 -6.76 -6.90
CA SER A 185 -17.90 -7.75 -7.83
C SER A 185 -16.71 -7.19 -8.62
N ASP A 186 -16.75 -5.92 -9.02
CA ASP A 186 -15.72 -5.26 -9.82
C ASP A 186 -14.41 -5.19 -9.02
N THR A 187 -14.50 -4.73 -7.77
CA THR A 187 -13.38 -4.62 -6.83
C THR A 187 -12.80 -6.00 -6.50
N ARG A 188 -13.66 -7.00 -6.21
CA ARG A 188 -13.20 -8.38 -5.99
C ARG A 188 -12.39 -8.90 -7.18
N ILE A 189 -12.94 -8.74 -8.39
CA ILE A 189 -12.34 -9.29 -9.61
C ILE A 189 -11.04 -8.56 -9.94
N TYR A 190 -11.00 -7.24 -9.76
CA TYR A 190 -9.78 -6.47 -9.88
C TYR A 190 -8.69 -6.97 -8.91
N HIS A 191 -9.01 -7.20 -7.63
CA HIS A 191 -8.05 -7.72 -6.64
C HIS A 191 -7.52 -9.11 -7.00
N ILE A 192 -8.37 -10.02 -7.49
CA ILE A 192 -7.95 -11.35 -7.93
C ILE A 192 -6.93 -11.25 -9.07
N ILE A 193 -7.21 -10.42 -10.08
CA ILE A 193 -6.34 -10.16 -11.21
C ILE A 193 -5.02 -9.51 -10.75
N TYR A 194 -5.13 -8.53 -9.87
CA TYR A 194 -4.00 -7.79 -9.32
C TYR A 194 -3.03 -8.72 -8.61
N ASP A 195 -3.54 -9.53 -7.69
CA ASP A 195 -2.74 -10.47 -6.91
C ASP A 195 -2.12 -11.54 -7.82
N TRP A 196 -2.87 -12.06 -8.79
CA TRP A 196 -2.31 -12.98 -9.79
C TRP A 196 -1.13 -12.37 -10.55
N CYS A 197 -1.21 -11.09 -10.94
CA CYS A 197 -0.10 -10.40 -11.60
C CYS A 197 1.13 -10.32 -10.67
N ILE A 198 0.94 -10.00 -9.39
CA ILE A 198 2.02 -9.97 -8.39
C ILE A 198 2.67 -11.35 -8.28
N ASP A 199 1.86 -12.40 -8.12
CA ASP A 199 2.30 -13.79 -7.96
C ASP A 199 3.11 -14.30 -9.17
N ASN A 200 2.83 -13.78 -10.37
CA ASN A 200 3.49 -14.16 -11.62
C ASN A 200 4.55 -13.15 -12.09
N GLY A 201 4.94 -12.19 -11.24
CA GLY A 201 5.97 -11.20 -11.59
C GLY A 201 5.55 -10.18 -12.65
N VAL A 202 4.29 -10.17 -13.08
CA VAL A 202 3.70 -9.22 -14.04
C VAL A 202 3.41 -7.88 -13.36
N VAL A 203 3.44 -6.77 -14.10
CA VAL A 203 3.02 -5.46 -13.56
C VAL A 203 1.50 -5.39 -13.61
N PRO A 204 0.80 -5.21 -12.47
CA PRO A 204 -0.65 -5.18 -12.47
C PRO A 204 -1.21 -3.98 -13.26
N PRO A 205 -2.38 -4.16 -13.87
CA PRO A 205 -3.05 -3.12 -14.63
C PRO A 205 -3.50 -1.97 -13.73
N ASP A 206 -3.61 -0.77 -14.31
CA ASP A 206 -4.30 0.33 -13.66
C ASP A 206 -5.80 0.03 -13.58
N ARG A 207 -6.43 0.39 -12.46
CA ARG A 207 -7.88 0.26 -12.34
C ARG A 207 -8.62 1.23 -13.26
N ASN A 208 -8.07 2.42 -13.52
CA ASN A 208 -8.63 3.42 -14.46
C ASN A 208 -10.10 3.78 -14.19
N ASP A 209 -10.50 3.84 -12.91
CA ASP A 209 -11.85 4.28 -12.56
C ASP A 209 -12.05 5.77 -12.86
N GLU A 210 -13.21 6.11 -13.39
CA GLU A 210 -13.75 7.46 -13.31
C GLU A 210 -14.28 7.69 -11.90
N ILE A 211 -13.62 8.58 -11.15
CA ILE A 211 -13.98 8.90 -9.76
C ILE A 211 -14.84 10.17 -9.75
N THR A 212 -16.02 10.09 -9.13
CA THR A 212 -16.94 11.22 -8.94
C THR A 212 -17.28 11.35 -7.46
N VAL A 213 -17.06 12.53 -6.89
CA VAL A 213 -17.55 12.87 -5.55
C VAL A 213 -18.94 13.49 -5.70
N MET A 214 -19.92 12.86 -5.07
CA MET A 214 -21.32 13.28 -5.09
C MET A 214 -21.56 14.42 -4.09
N GLU A 215 -22.68 15.13 -4.21
CA GLU A 215 -23.04 16.24 -3.30
C GLU A 215 -23.15 15.81 -1.83
N ASP A 216 -23.55 14.56 -1.57
CA ASP A 216 -23.63 13.97 -0.23
C ASP A 216 -22.25 13.53 0.32
N GLY A 217 -21.17 13.78 -0.43
CA GLY A 217 -19.80 13.40 -0.10
C GLY A 217 -19.46 11.94 -0.37
N SER A 218 -20.39 11.14 -0.90
CA SER A 218 -20.09 9.77 -1.33
C SER A 218 -19.20 9.76 -2.57
N VAL A 219 -18.31 8.77 -2.67
CA VAL A 219 -17.39 8.63 -3.80
C VAL A 219 -17.87 7.49 -4.68
N ARG A 220 -18.26 7.80 -5.92
CA ARG A 220 -18.61 6.82 -6.95
C ARG A 220 -17.43 6.55 -7.86
N ARG A 221 -17.28 5.29 -8.26
CA ARG A 221 -16.24 4.82 -9.15
C ARG A 221 -16.84 3.99 -10.26
N ARG A 222 -16.41 4.25 -11.49
CA ARG A 222 -16.90 3.52 -12.66
C ARG A 222 -15.77 3.18 -13.60
N ASN A 223 -15.65 1.90 -13.92
CA ASN A 223 -14.88 1.42 -15.05
C ASN A 223 -15.75 0.47 -15.88
N ARG A 224 -16.13 0.92 -17.08
CA ARG A 224 -17.03 0.15 -17.98
C ARG A 224 -16.41 -1.15 -18.46
N LEU A 225 -15.08 -1.21 -18.58
CA LEU A 225 -14.37 -2.43 -19.00
C LEU A 225 -14.30 -3.43 -17.85
N LEU A 226 -13.96 -2.96 -16.64
CA LEU A 226 -13.96 -3.79 -15.45
C LEU A 226 -15.36 -4.30 -15.13
N ALA A 227 -16.40 -3.48 -15.22
CA ALA A 227 -17.79 -3.89 -15.02
C ALA A 227 -18.22 -4.98 -16.03
N LYS A 228 -17.83 -4.86 -17.30
CA LYS A 228 -18.10 -5.89 -18.31
C LYS A 228 -17.40 -7.21 -17.98
N LEU A 229 -16.14 -7.15 -17.57
CA LEU A 229 -15.39 -8.32 -17.12
C LEU A 229 -16.03 -8.92 -15.87
N ALA A 230 -16.48 -8.06 -14.95
CA ALA A 230 -17.08 -8.46 -13.70
C ALA A 230 -18.37 -9.23 -13.89
N CYS A 231 -19.26 -8.75 -14.77
CA CYS A 231 -20.48 -9.45 -15.14
C CYS A 231 -20.23 -10.88 -15.65
N LYS A 232 -19.13 -11.09 -16.39
CA LYS A 232 -18.79 -12.41 -16.94
C LYS A 232 -18.19 -13.37 -15.91
N LEU A 233 -17.52 -12.85 -14.89
CA LEU A 233 -16.78 -13.65 -13.89
C LEU A 233 -17.49 -13.70 -12.53
N VAL A 234 -18.61 -13.00 -12.35
CA VAL A 234 -19.29 -12.81 -11.04
C VAL A 234 -19.64 -14.13 -10.35
N TYR A 235 -20.02 -15.17 -11.10
CA TYR A 235 -20.42 -16.47 -10.56
C TYR A 235 -19.26 -17.43 -10.31
N MET A 236 -18.06 -17.08 -10.77
CA MET A 236 -16.87 -17.92 -10.60
C MET A 236 -16.23 -17.70 -9.23
N LYS A 237 -15.67 -18.75 -8.65
CA LYS A 237 -14.83 -18.70 -7.45
C LYS A 237 -13.48 -18.06 -7.76
N ASP A 238 -12.81 -17.57 -6.72
CA ASP A 238 -11.50 -16.89 -6.86
C ASP A 238 -10.47 -17.81 -7.54
N GLU A 239 -10.47 -19.11 -7.19
CA GLU A 239 -9.56 -20.12 -7.75
C GLU A 239 -9.84 -20.40 -9.22
N GLU A 240 -11.10 -20.37 -9.64
CA GLU A 240 -11.51 -20.57 -11.04
C GLU A 240 -11.01 -19.40 -11.90
N ILE A 241 -11.18 -18.17 -11.42
CA ILE A 241 -10.67 -16.97 -12.09
C ILE A 241 -9.14 -17.02 -12.17
N ARG A 242 -8.45 -17.39 -11.08
CA ARG A 242 -6.98 -17.56 -11.10
C ARG A 242 -6.53 -18.64 -12.07
N SER A 243 -7.28 -19.73 -12.19
CA SER A 243 -7.01 -20.79 -13.16
C SER A 243 -7.17 -20.28 -14.60
N LEU A 244 -8.22 -19.50 -14.90
CA LEU A 244 -8.41 -18.86 -16.21
C LEU A 244 -7.29 -17.89 -16.59
N LEU A 245 -6.71 -17.18 -15.61
CA LEU A 245 -5.57 -16.28 -15.85
C LEU A 245 -4.28 -17.06 -16.15
N THR A 246 -4.12 -18.24 -15.56
CA THR A 246 -2.91 -19.06 -15.68
C THR A 246 -2.93 -19.97 -16.91
N ASN A 247 -4.08 -20.59 -17.14
CA ASN A 247 -4.29 -21.55 -18.21
C ASN A 247 -4.95 -20.85 -19.39
N ARG A 248 -4.54 -21.17 -20.63
CA ARG A 248 -5.32 -20.83 -21.84
C ARG A 248 -6.58 -21.70 -21.88
N ILE A 249 -7.46 -21.58 -20.89
CA ILE A 249 -8.74 -22.27 -20.94
C ILE A 249 -9.54 -21.55 -22.01
N THR A 250 -9.86 -22.27 -23.07
CA THR A 250 -10.78 -21.87 -24.14
C THR A 250 -12.20 -21.83 -23.57
N SER A 251 -12.47 -20.92 -22.64
CA SER A 251 -13.82 -20.39 -22.52
C SER A 251 -14.08 -19.64 -23.82
N GLU A 252 -15.10 -20.06 -24.58
CA GLU A 252 -15.46 -19.42 -25.86
C GLU A 252 -15.77 -17.91 -25.66
N GLU A 253 -16.12 -17.49 -24.44
CA GLU A 253 -16.55 -16.12 -24.14
C GLU A 253 -15.49 -15.22 -23.47
N ILE A 254 -14.41 -15.78 -22.88
CA ILE A 254 -13.40 -15.03 -22.11
C ILE A 254 -12.00 -15.60 -22.39
N THR A 255 -11.24 -14.94 -23.28
CA THR A 255 -9.86 -15.33 -23.60
C THR A 255 -8.84 -14.56 -22.75
N LEU A 256 -7.63 -15.12 -22.61
CA LEU A 256 -6.48 -14.41 -22.00
C LEU A 256 -6.18 -13.10 -22.74
N GLU A 257 -6.36 -13.08 -24.06
CA GLU A 257 -6.19 -11.88 -24.88
C GLU A 257 -7.26 -10.82 -24.59
N TYR A 258 -8.52 -11.23 -24.37
CA TYR A 258 -9.58 -10.33 -23.92
C TYR A 258 -9.26 -9.73 -22.55
N ILE A 259 -8.82 -10.55 -21.60
CA ILE A 259 -8.42 -10.10 -20.26
C ILE A 259 -7.22 -9.14 -20.36
N ALA A 260 -6.16 -9.50 -21.08
CA ALA A 260 -4.98 -8.65 -21.26
C ALA A 260 -5.31 -7.32 -21.96
N LYS A 261 -6.22 -7.33 -22.95
CA LYS A 261 -6.69 -6.14 -23.68
C LYS A 261 -7.56 -5.24 -22.80
N VAL A 262 -8.46 -5.82 -22.01
CA VAL A 262 -9.31 -5.09 -21.04
C VAL A 262 -8.47 -4.42 -19.96
N LEU A 263 -7.37 -5.06 -19.57
CA LEU A 263 -6.52 -4.63 -18.48
C LEU A 263 -5.29 -3.82 -18.94
N ASN A 264 -5.02 -3.71 -20.24
CA ASN A 264 -3.83 -3.04 -20.76
C ASN A 264 -2.51 -3.64 -20.20
N ILE A 265 -2.50 -4.96 -19.97
CA ILE A 265 -1.32 -5.67 -19.45
C ILE A 265 -0.32 -5.84 -20.61
N ASN A 266 0.80 -5.13 -20.53
CA ASN A 266 1.93 -5.36 -21.45
C ASN A 266 2.56 -6.72 -21.13
N ASN A 267 2.18 -7.75 -21.88
CA ASN A 267 2.68 -9.13 -21.79
C ASN A 267 4.09 -9.31 -22.35
N LYS A 268 4.99 -8.31 -22.28
CA LYS A 268 6.40 -8.55 -22.64
C LYS A 268 6.95 -9.58 -21.66
N LYS A 269 7.05 -10.83 -22.11
CA LYS A 269 7.83 -11.87 -21.45
C LYS A 269 9.22 -11.29 -21.18
N LYS A 270 9.79 -11.60 -20.01
CA LYS A 270 11.24 -11.44 -19.83
C LYS A 270 11.90 -12.17 -21.00
N GLU A 271 12.54 -11.43 -21.88
CA GLU A 271 13.56 -12.00 -22.74
C GLU A 271 14.62 -12.58 -21.79
N ASP A 272 14.87 -13.88 -21.90
CA ASP A 272 16.00 -14.50 -21.25
C ASP A 272 17.24 -13.73 -21.68
N ILE A 273 17.86 -13.03 -20.73
CA ILE A 273 19.15 -12.39 -20.95
C ILE A 273 20.14 -13.56 -21.12
N GLN A 274 20.38 -13.92 -22.38
CA GLN A 274 21.42 -14.85 -22.76
C GLN A 274 22.75 -14.13 -22.47
N TYR A 275 23.33 -14.37 -21.30
CA TYR A 275 24.69 -13.92 -21.03
C TYR A 275 25.64 -14.73 -21.90
N SER A 276 26.06 -14.16 -23.04
CA SER A 276 27.23 -14.65 -23.76
C SER A 276 28.47 -14.20 -23.01
N VAL A 277 29.05 -15.10 -22.22
CA VAL A 277 30.40 -14.92 -21.68
C VAL A 277 31.38 -15.15 -22.82
N MET A 278 31.95 -14.08 -23.35
CA MET A 278 33.16 -14.15 -24.17
C MET A 278 34.33 -14.08 -23.19
N LEU A 279 35.10 -15.17 -23.13
CA LEU A 279 36.39 -15.22 -22.43
C LEU A 279 37.47 -14.87 -23.47
N ASP A 280 38.23 -13.81 -23.21
CA ASP A 280 39.59 -13.64 -23.73
C ASP A 280 40.58 -14.21 -22.70
#